data_AF-A0A4Q2JLX3-F1
#
_entry.id   AF-A0A4Q2JLX3-F1
#
_cell.length_a   1.000
_cell.length_b   1.000
_cell.length_c   1.000
_cell.angle_alpha   90.00
_cell.angle_beta   90.00
_cell.angle_gamma   90.00
#
_symmetry.space_group_name_H-M   'P 1'
#
loop_
_entity.id
_entity.type
_entity.pdbx_description
1 polymer ?
#
loop_
_entity_poly.entity_id
_entity_poly.type
_entity_poly.pdbx_seq_one_letter_code
_entity_poly.pdbx_strand_id
1 'polypeptide(L)'
;MRSSPGAPPRTPCEVWQRAGPAAKVRPACCRDALRLLPRCEEDRAEGAGVRYSIEGVEGLPEIGVGVDLAALIVGAIDEPLADGDILVVTSKIVSKAEGRIVQAHDREQAITDETVRVVATRQTGESTTRIVENRLGIIGAAAGVDASNAPEGTVLLLPVDPDASARALATGIRSLTGARVGVLLSDTLGRPWREGQTDIAIGAAGVHVFDDLRGQADASGKPLAVTMPCVADELAGAAELVKGKSAGVPVAVVRGLGRLVGDLDLPGARSIVRPADRDMFRQGAEEAYDEGYRAGFDEAQAEGPLRPE
;
A
#
# COMPACT_ATOMS: atom_id res chain seq x y z
N MET A 1 38.56 4.14 65.89
CA MET A 1 38.05 4.21 64.51
C MET A 1 37.31 2.92 64.22
N ARG A 2 35.97 2.94 64.31
CA ARG A 2 35.09 1.78 64.10
C ARG A 2 34.33 2.01 62.80
N SER A 3 34.46 1.10 61.85
CA SER A 3 33.68 1.03 60.61
C SER A 3 32.70 -0.12 60.73
N SER A 4 31.40 0.18 60.61
CA SER A 4 30.32 -0.80 60.46
C SER A 4 29.82 -0.84 59.00
N PRO A 5 29.29 -1.97 58.51
CA PRO A 5 29.00 -2.20 57.09
C PRO A 5 27.60 -1.75 56.67
N GLY A 6 27.45 -1.49 55.37
CA GLY A 6 26.29 -0.90 54.72
C GLY A 6 25.04 -1.78 54.63
N ALA A 7 23.90 -1.12 54.48
CA ALA A 7 22.57 -1.69 54.26
C ALA A 7 22.20 -1.67 52.75
N PRO A 8 21.32 -2.57 52.27
CA PRO A 8 20.99 -2.72 50.84
C PRO A 8 19.89 -1.74 50.37
N PRO A 9 19.79 -1.47 49.05
CA PRO A 9 18.80 -0.54 48.51
C PRO A 9 17.41 -1.17 48.36
N ARG A 10 16.37 -0.35 48.58
CA ARG A 10 14.95 -0.68 48.33
C ARG A 10 14.50 -0.13 46.98
N THR A 11 13.62 -0.88 46.33
CA THR A 11 12.94 -0.63 45.04
C THR A 11 11.97 0.57 45.07
N PRO A 12 11.71 1.26 43.94
CA PRO A 12 10.72 2.34 43.88
C PRO A 12 9.40 1.86 43.25
N CYS A 13 8.31 1.90 44.02
CA CYS A 13 6.96 1.99 43.49
C CYS A 13 6.15 2.92 44.42
N GLU A 14 5.29 3.73 43.80
CA GLU A 14 4.28 4.62 44.39
C GLU A 14 4.78 5.87 45.12
N VAL A 15 4.62 7.04 44.47
CA VAL A 15 3.83 8.18 45.01
C VAL A 15 3.36 9.04 43.82
N TRP A 16 2.13 8.80 43.35
CA TRP A 16 1.32 9.81 42.66
C TRP A 16 0.31 10.33 43.68
N GLN A 17 0.41 11.59 44.11
CA GLN A 17 -0.73 12.47 44.41
C GLN A 17 -0.28 13.83 44.97
N ARG A 18 -0.95 14.88 44.44
CA ARG A 18 -1.07 16.29 44.90
C ARG A 18 -0.05 17.30 44.38
N ALA A 19 -0.46 18.05 43.35
CA ALA A 19 -0.41 19.52 43.38
C ALA A 19 -1.37 20.11 42.33
N GLY A 20 -2.20 21.06 42.77
CA GLY A 20 -3.08 21.89 41.92
C GLY A 20 -2.33 23.04 41.21
N PRO A 21 -3.06 23.98 40.59
CA PRO A 21 -2.64 24.66 39.37
C PRO A 21 -1.75 25.88 39.64
N ALA A 22 -0.65 26.01 38.89
CA ALA A 22 0.16 27.21 38.86
C ALA A 22 0.53 27.59 37.41
N ALA A 23 0.44 28.90 37.15
CA ALA A 23 0.53 29.53 35.85
C ALA A 23 1.95 29.62 35.27
N LYS A 24 2.01 29.53 33.93
CA LYS A 24 2.93 30.18 32.97
C LYS A 24 4.42 30.32 33.36
N VAL A 25 5.26 29.51 32.70
CA VAL A 25 6.51 29.98 32.06
C VAL A 25 6.72 29.17 30.77
N ARG A 26 6.78 29.85 29.62
CA ARG A 26 7.14 29.27 28.31
C ARG A 26 8.65 29.43 28.08
N PRO A 27 9.41 28.39 27.71
CA PRO A 27 10.66 28.57 26.99
C PRO A 27 10.35 28.72 25.49
N ALA A 28 10.80 29.84 24.92
CA ALA A 28 10.77 30.11 23.50
C ALA A 28 12.00 29.49 22.83
N CYS A 29 11.81 28.38 22.12
CA CYS A 29 12.73 27.91 21.07
C CYS A 29 12.05 26.78 20.29
N CYS A 30 11.11 27.13 19.40
CA CYS A 30 10.61 26.33 18.27
C CYS A 30 9.46 27.08 17.56
N ARG A 31 9.71 28.36 17.22
CA ARG A 31 8.90 29.08 16.23
C ARG A 31 9.76 29.15 14.99
N ASP A 32 9.45 28.30 14.01
CA ASP A 32 9.57 28.55 12.56
C ASP A 32 9.55 27.21 11.80
N ALA A 33 8.34 26.67 11.57
CA ALA A 33 8.04 25.69 10.49
C ALA A 33 6.54 25.36 10.33
N LEU A 34 5.61 26.08 10.97
CA LEU A 34 4.17 25.94 10.71
C LEU A 34 3.66 27.24 10.08
N ARG A 35 4.02 27.44 8.81
CA ARG A 35 3.25 28.34 7.94
C ARG A 35 1.93 27.62 7.64
N LEU A 36 0.96 27.85 8.52
CA LEU A 36 -0.46 27.69 8.21
C LEU A 36 -0.72 28.52 6.94
N LEU A 37 -0.99 27.83 5.83
CA LEU A 37 -1.47 28.47 4.62
C LEU A 37 -2.76 29.22 4.96
N PRO A 38 -2.91 30.51 4.62
CA PRO A 38 -4.22 31.13 4.60
C PRO A 38 -4.99 30.44 3.47
N ARG A 39 -6.05 29.70 3.81
CA ARG A 39 -7.01 29.25 2.81
C ARG A 39 -7.61 30.52 2.20
N CYS A 40 -7.48 30.70 0.89
CA CYS A 40 -8.35 31.63 0.16
C CYS A 40 -9.80 31.21 0.48
N GLU A 41 -10.62 32.17 0.86
CA GLU A 41 -11.99 31.99 1.38
C GLU A 41 -13.00 31.44 0.34
N GLU A 42 -12.55 30.92 -0.81
CA GLU A 42 -13.42 30.55 -1.94
C GLU A 42 -13.88 29.09 -1.96
N ASP A 43 -13.38 28.20 -1.10
CA ASP A 43 -13.75 26.77 -1.11
C ASP A 43 -14.88 26.38 -0.12
N ARG A 44 -15.62 27.34 0.42
CA ARG A 44 -16.88 27.03 1.13
C ARG A 44 -18.06 26.99 0.16
N ALA A 45 -17.98 26.11 -0.84
CA ALA A 45 -19.17 25.70 -1.56
C ALA A 45 -19.96 24.72 -0.67
N GLU A 46 -21.06 25.21 -0.09
CA GLU A 46 -22.09 24.40 0.53
C GLU A 46 -22.52 23.26 -0.42
N GLY A 47 -22.33 22.01 -0.01
CA GLY A 47 -23.12 20.86 -0.47
C GLY A 47 -23.17 20.56 -1.98
N ALA A 48 -22.22 21.03 -2.79
CA ALA A 48 -22.12 20.59 -4.18
C ALA A 48 -21.68 19.11 -4.19
N GLY A 49 -22.58 18.21 -4.58
CA GLY A 49 -22.28 16.78 -4.63
C GLY A 49 -21.05 16.52 -5.49
N VAL A 50 -20.04 15.84 -4.93
CA VAL A 50 -18.85 15.42 -5.68
C VAL A 50 -19.31 14.46 -6.78
N ARG A 51 -19.02 14.82 -8.03
CA ARG A 51 -19.20 13.93 -9.19
C ARG A 51 -17.84 13.63 -9.78
N TYR A 52 -17.61 12.36 -10.11
CA TYR A 52 -16.42 11.90 -10.79
C TYR A 52 -16.80 10.87 -11.84
N SER A 53 -15.95 10.70 -12.86
CA SER A 53 -16.09 9.65 -13.88
C SER A 53 -14.83 8.77 -13.90
N ILE A 54 -15.00 7.54 -14.38
CA ILE A 54 -13.90 6.63 -14.69
C ILE A 54 -14.18 6.05 -16.06
N GLU A 55 -13.22 6.19 -16.97
CA GLU A 55 -13.33 5.76 -18.36
C GLU A 55 -12.13 4.91 -18.74
N GLY A 56 -12.37 3.78 -19.40
CA GLY A 56 -11.31 2.91 -19.91
C GLY A 56 -10.64 3.52 -21.15
N VAL A 57 -9.32 3.37 -21.27
CA VAL A 57 -8.55 3.77 -22.45
C VAL A 57 -8.40 2.57 -23.37
N GLU A 58 -9.17 2.58 -24.45
CA GLU A 58 -9.13 1.54 -25.49
C GLU A 58 -8.02 1.81 -26.52
N GLY A 59 -7.74 0.84 -27.39
CA GLY A 59 -6.87 1.05 -28.56
C GLY A 59 -5.36 1.00 -28.30
N LEU A 60 -4.91 0.69 -27.07
CA LEU A 60 -3.48 0.44 -26.83
C LEU A 60 -3.00 -0.81 -27.58
N PRO A 61 -1.80 -0.78 -28.19
CA PRO A 61 -1.22 -1.95 -28.83
C PRO A 61 -0.69 -2.95 -27.79
N GLU A 62 -0.25 -4.12 -28.26
CA GLU A 62 0.51 -5.05 -27.42
C GLU A 62 1.83 -4.39 -26.96
N ILE A 63 2.11 -4.48 -25.66
CA ILE A 63 3.23 -3.79 -25.03
C ILE A 63 4.50 -4.64 -25.09
N GLY A 64 5.49 -4.14 -25.83
CA GLY A 64 6.83 -4.71 -25.89
C GLY A 64 7.78 -4.16 -24.83
N VAL A 65 8.95 -4.79 -24.70
CA VAL A 65 10.02 -4.34 -23.80
C VAL A 65 10.62 -3.02 -24.31
N GLY A 66 10.84 -2.08 -23.39
CA GLY A 66 11.51 -0.80 -23.66
C GLY A 66 10.66 0.25 -24.39
N VAL A 67 9.36 0.02 -24.55
CA VAL A 67 8.47 1.01 -25.21
C VAL A 67 8.25 2.24 -24.34
N ASP A 68 8.04 3.39 -24.99
CA ASP A 68 7.60 4.61 -24.30
C ASP A 68 6.11 4.49 -23.94
N LEU A 69 5.86 3.95 -22.76
CA LEU A 69 4.50 3.70 -22.29
C LEU A 69 3.72 5.00 -22.05
N ALA A 70 4.38 6.10 -21.66
CA ALA A 70 3.71 7.39 -21.49
C ALA A 70 3.20 7.92 -22.82
N ALA A 71 4.02 7.89 -23.87
CA ALA A 71 3.61 8.31 -25.21
C ALA A 71 2.49 7.44 -25.78
N LEU A 72 2.54 6.12 -25.58
CA LEU A 72 1.49 5.21 -26.02
C LEU A 72 0.15 5.47 -25.31
N ILE A 73 0.18 5.68 -24.00
CA ILE A 73 -1.03 5.97 -23.22
C ILE A 73 -1.63 7.31 -23.68
N VAL A 74 -0.83 8.38 -23.76
CA VAL A 74 -1.31 9.70 -24.19
C VAL A 74 -1.87 9.64 -25.61
N GLY A 75 -1.22 8.91 -26.52
CA GLY A 75 -1.67 8.76 -27.90
C GLY A 75 -2.96 7.95 -28.07
N ALA A 76 -3.34 7.12 -27.09
CA ALA A 76 -4.57 6.32 -27.11
C ALA A 76 -5.76 7.02 -26.44
N ILE A 77 -5.54 8.16 -25.80
CA ILE A 77 -6.61 8.92 -25.14
C ILE A 77 -7.18 9.94 -26.13
N ASP A 78 -8.47 9.81 -26.46
CA ASP A 78 -9.15 10.70 -27.40
C ASP A 78 -9.32 12.13 -26.87
N GLU A 79 -9.67 12.27 -25.59
CA GLU A 79 -9.87 13.56 -24.94
C GLU A 79 -8.61 14.03 -24.20
N PRO A 80 -8.08 15.24 -24.47
CA PRO A 80 -6.88 15.74 -23.81
C PRO A 80 -6.95 15.64 -22.28
N LEU A 81 -5.88 15.12 -21.69
CA LEU A 81 -5.75 15.07 -20.23
C LEU A 81 -5.80 16.48 -19.64
N ALA A 82 -6.51 16.62 -18.52
CA ALA A 82 -6.65 17.87 -17.80
C ALA A 82 -5.93 17.82 -16.43
N ASP A 83 -5.69 19.00 -15.86
CA ASP A 83 -5.18 19.12 -14.49
C ASP A 83 -6.13 18.42 -13.51
N GLY A 84 -5.56 17.55 -12.68
CA GLY A 84 -6.33 16.78 -11.69
C GLY A 84 -6.83 15.42 -12.17
N ASP A 85 -6.57 15.04 -13.42
CA ASP A 85 -6.85 13.67 -13.88
C ASP A 85 -5.90 12.67 -13.22
N ILE A 86 -6.41 11.45 -12.96
CA ILE A 86 -5.62 10.34 -12.42
C ILE A 86 -5.69 9.17 -13.38
N LEU A 87 -4.54 8.66 -13.81
CA LEU A 87 -4.46 7.46 -14.62
C LEU A 87 -4.23 6.24 -13.73
N VAL A 88 -5.12 5.26 -13.82
CA VAL A 88 -4.95 3.94 -13.18
C VAL A 88 -4.48 2.94 -14.24
N VAL A 89 -3.25 2.47 -14.10
CA VAL A 89 -2.54 1.65 -15.08
C VAL A 89 -2.29 0.27 -14.48
N THR A 90 -2.63 -0.81 -15.19
CA THR A 90 -2.34 -2.16 -14.67
C THR A 90 -0.82 -2.40 -14.59
N SER A 91 -0.40 -3.10 -13.54
CA SER A 91 0.96 -3.61 -13.33
C SER A 91 1.51 -4.33 -14.56
N LYS A 92 0.66 -5.06 -15.30
CA LYS A 92 1.05 -5.95 -16.39
C LYS A 92 1.75 -5.22 -17.54
N ILE A 93 1.20 -4.10 -17.99
CA ILE A 93 1.80 -3.35 -19.12
C ILE A 93 3.11 -2.67 -18.70
N VAL A 94 3.21 -2.27 -17.43
CA VAL A 94 4.45 -1.73 -16.87
C VAL A 94 5.51 -2.84 -16.79
N SER A 95 5.16 -4.01 -16.25
CA SER A 95 6.03 -5.17 -16.21
C SER A 95 6.52 -5.60 -17.59
N LYS A 96 5.66 -5.59 -18.61
CA LYS A 96 6.05 -5.89 -20.00
C LYS A 96 7.05 -4.85 -20.53
N ALA A 97 6.75 -3.56 -20.37
CA ALA A 97 7.63 -2.47 -20.79
C ALA A 97 9.00 -2.54 -20.09
N GLU A 98 9.04 -2.96 -18.84
CA GLU A 98 10.27 -3.11 -18.04
C GLU A 98 10.99 -4.44 -18.25
N GLY A 99 10.50 -5.33 -19.13
CA GLY A 99 11.15 -6.61 -19.40
C GLY A 99 11.08 -7.60 -18.23
N ARG A 100 10.02 -7.53 -17.42
CA ARG A 100 9.77 -8.43 -16.28
C ARG A 100 9.17 -9.79 -16.67
N ILE A 101 9.31 -10.17 -17.95
CA ILE A 101 8.96 -11.51 -18.45
C ILE A 101 10.17 -12.42 -18.23
N VAL A 102 10.01 -13.48 -17.45
CA VAL A 102 11.09 -14.43 -17.16
C VAL A 102 10.74 -15.82 -17.66
N GLN A 103 11.75 -16.55 -18.13
CA GLN A 103 11.62 -17.96 -18.48
C GLN A 103 11.41 -18.76 -17.20
N ALA A 104 10.32 -19.52 -17.15
CA ALA A 104 9.99 -20.33 -15.98
C ALA A 104 9.42 -21.67 -16.47
N HIS A 105 10.26 -22.70 -16.42
CA HIS A 105 9.82 -24.08 -16.61
C HIS A 105 8.94 -24.55 -15.45
N ASP A 106 9.13 -23.97 -14.27
CA ASP A 106 8.32 -24.19 -13.08
C ASP A 106 7.85 -22.83 -12.51
N ARG A 107 6.54 -22.61 -12.55
CA ARG A 107 5.90 -21.42 -11.97
C ARG A 107 6.11 -21.33 -10.46
N GLU A 108 6.14 -22.47 -9.76
CA GLU A 108 6.33 -22.47 -8.31
C GLU A 108 7.73 -22.00 -7.90
N GLN A 109 8.74 -22.25 -8.75
CA GLN A 109 10.08 -21.70 -8.55
C GLN A 109 10.06 -20.17 -8.66
N ALA A 110 9.44 -19.61 -9.69
CA ALA A 110 9.34 -18.15 -9.85
C ALA A 110 8.60 -17.48 -8.69
N ILE A 111 7.53 -18.11 -8.19
CA ILE A 111 6.83 -17.65 -6.98
C ILE A 111 7.77 -17.68 -5.78
N THR A 112 8.54 -18.75 -5.62
CA THR A 112 9.48 -18.92 -4.50
C THR A 112 10.59 -17.86 -4.55
N ASP A 113 11.11 -17.55 -5.73
CA ASP A 113 12.16 -16.55 -5.90
C ASP A 113 11.69 -15.14 -5.53
N GLU A 114 10.43 -14.81 -5.80
CA GLU A 114 9.81 -13.52 -5.42
C GLU A 114 9.20 -13.51 -4.00
N THR A 115 9.23 -14.66 -3.30
CA THR A 115 8.71 -14.80 -1.94
C THR A 115 9.76 -14.41 -0.90
N VAL A 116 9.41 -13.47 -0.01
CA VAL A 116 10.19 -13.14 1.18
C VAL A 116 9.90 -14.14 2.30
N ARG A 117 8.61 -14.42 2.52
CA ARG A 117 8.15 -15.44 3.47
C ARG A 117 6.77 -15.97 3.10
N VAL A 118 6.48 -17.19 3.53
CA VAL A 118 5.14 -17.78 3.44
C VAL A 118 4.31 -17.31 4.64
N VAL A 119 3.07 -16.89 4.39
CA VAL A 119 2.12 -16.46 5.42
C VAL A 119 1.08 -17.55 5.69
N ALA A 120 0.61 -18.20 4.64
CA ALA A 120 -0.32 -19.32 4.77
C ALA A 120 -0.18 -20.27 3.59
N THR A 121 -0.36 -21.57 3.85
CA THR A 121 -0.40 -22.60 2.81
C THR A 121 -1.70 -23.36 2.90
N ARG A 122 -2.30 -23.68 1.75
CA ARG A 122 -3.45 -24.57 1.67
C ARG A 122 -3.27 -25.55 0.55
N GLN A 123 -3.32 -26.84 0.89
CA GLN A 123 -3.38 -27.92 -0.09
C GLN A 123 -4.83 -28.18 -0.50
N THR A 124 -5.06 -28.39 -1.79
CA THR A 124 -6.38 -28.73 -2.34
C THR A 124 -6.16 -29.74 -3.46
N GLY A 125 -6.33 -31.03 -3.14
CA GLY A 125 -5.91 -32.12 -4.02
C GLY A 125 -4.39 -32.09 -4.24
N GLU A 126 -3.96 -32.10 -5.49
CA GLU A 126 -2.54 -31.98 -5.88
C GLU A 126 -2.05 -30.52 -5.94
N SER A 127 -2.95 -29.54 -5.83
CA SER A 127 -2.62 -28.12 -5.95
C SER A 127 -2.28 -27.51 -4.59
N THR A 128 -1.20 -26.73 -4.53
CA THR A 128 -0.84 -25.95 -3.33
C THR A 128 -1.06 -24.47 -3.60
N THR A 129 -1.88 -23.81 -2.77
CA THR A 129 -2.03 -22.36 -2.76
C THR A 129 -1.17 -21.78 -1.64
N ARG A 130 -0.32 -20.80 -1.97
CA ARG A 130 0.50 -20.08 -0.99
C ARG A 130 0.08 -18.61 -0.96
N ILE A 131 -0.19 -18.10 0.23
CA ILE A 131 -0.21 -16.66 0.53
C ILE A 131 1.18 -16.32 1.05
N VAL A 132 1.80 -15.33 0.44
CA VAL A 132 3.20 -14.97 0.70
C VAL A 132 3.33 -13.46 0.84
N GLU A 133 4.39 -13.04 1.52
CA GLU A 133 4.92 -11.69 1.40
C GLU A 133 5.88 -11.66 0.22
N ASN A 134 5.63 -10.79 -0.76
CA ASN A 134 6.56 -10.58 -1.87
C ASN A 134 7.61 -9.51 -1.55
N ARG A 135 8.56 -9.29 -2.47
CA ARG A 135 9.63 -8.29 -2.29
C ARG A 135 9.16 -6.83 -2.17
N LEU A 136 7.90 -6.55 -2.54
CA LEU A 136 7.26 -5.25 -2.36
C LEU A 136 6.60 -5.10 -0.98
N GLY A 137 6.62 -6.15 -0.15
CA GLY A 137 5.93 -6.22 1.14
C GLY A 137 4.42 -6.53 1.03
N ILE A 138 3.93 -6.81 -0.19
CA ILE A 138 2.51 -7.11 -0.43
C ILE A 138 2.23 -8.55 0.00
N ILE A 139 1.17 -8.73 0.79
CA ILE A 139 0.69 -10.04 1.21
C ILE A 139 -0.39 -10.52 0.24
N GLY A 140 -0.09 -11.55 -0.54
CA GLY A 140 -0.99 -12.02 -1.61
C GLY A 140 -0.67 -13.42 -2.09
N ALA A 141 -1.53 -13.93 -2.97
CA ALA A 141 -1.31 -15.22 -3.60
C ALA A 141 -0.17 -15.13 -4.63
N ALA A 142 0.65 -16.18 -4.72
CA ALA A 142 1.64 -16.36 -5.79
C ALA A 142 2.63 -15.19 -5.99
N ALA A 143 2.91 -14.39 -4.96
CA ALA A 143 3.83 -13.24 -4.99
C ALA A 143 3.52 -12.16 -6.05
N GLY A 144 2.35 -12.17 -6.70
CA GLY A 144 2.04 -11.33 -7.86
C GLY A 144 2.59 -11.87 -9.20
N VAL A 145 3.03 -13.12 -9.24
CA VAL A 145 3.47 -13.80 -10.48
C VAL A 145 2.26 -14.20 -11.32
N ASP A 146 2.16 -13.63 -12.53
CA ASP A 146 1.09 -13.93 -13.49
C ASP A 146 1.59 -14.81 -14.63
N ALA A 147 0.91 -15.94 -14.87
CA ALA A 147 1.18 -16.85 -16.00
C ALA A 147 0.13 -16.74 -17.12
N SER A 148 -1.00 -16.07 -16.87
CA SER A 148 -2.15 -16.05 -17.79
C SER A 148 -1.97 -15.11 -18.99
N ASN A 149 -1.05 -14.15 -18.90
CA ASN A 149 -0.82 -13.11 -19.90
C ASN A 149 0.64 -13.09 -20.42
N ALA A 150 1.34 -14.20 -20.29
CA ALA A 150 2.73 -14.37 -20.69
C ALA A 150 2.84 -15.44 -21.80
N PRO A 151 3.82 -15.35 -22.72
CA PRO A 151 4.13 -16.42 -23.66
C PRO A 151 4.31 -17.78 -22.98
N GLU A 152 4.02 -18.86 -23.69
CA GLU A 152 4.21 -20.23 -23.18
C GLU A 152 5.64 -20.44 -22.66
N GLY A 153 5.78 -21.04 -21.47
CA GLY A 153 7.07 -21.23 -20.80
C GLY A 153 7.61 -20.00 -20.07
N THR A 154 6.84 -18.91 -19.99
CA THR A 154 7.23 -17.69 -19.27
C THR A 154 6.21 -17.29 -18.21
N VAL A 155 6.66 -16.46 -17.27
CA VAL A 155 5.80 -15.77 -16.30
C VAL A 155 6.12 -14.29 -16.27
N LEU A 156 5.14 -13.48 -15.91
CA LEU A 156 5.27 -12.05 -15.72
C LEU A 156 5.41 -11.74 -14.22
N LEU A 157 6.51 -11.11 -13.86
CA LEU A 157 6.76 -10.62 -12.51
C LEU A 157 6.26 -9.19 -12.36
N LEU A 158 5.98 -8.75 -11.13
CA LEU A 158 5.69 -7.35 -10.85
C LEU A 158 6.90 -6.43 -11.16
N PRO A 159 6.66 -5.12 -11.38
CA PRO A 159 7.73 -4.13 -11.45
C PRO A 159 8.59 -4.17 -10.19
N VAL A 160 9.90 -3.94 -10.34
CA VAL A 160 10.84 -3.99 -9.20
C VAL A 160 10.58 -2.85 -8.22
N ASP A 161 10.27 -1.66 -8.74
CA ASP A 161 9.85 -0.51 -7.94
C ASP A 161 8.65 0.19 -8.60
N PRO A 162 7.41 -0.28 -8.33
CA PRO A 162 6.22 0.26 -8.97
C PRO A 162 5.97 1.75 -8.67
N ASP A 163 6.46 2.28 -7.53
CA ASP A 163 6.37 3.71 -7.22
C ASP A 163 7.31 4.52 -8.12
N ALA A 164 8.51 4.02 -8.41
CA ALA A 164 9.42 4.62 -9.38
C ALA A 164 8.85 4.56 -10.80
N SER A 165 8.25 3.43 -11.18
CA SER A 165 7.58 3.26 -12.48
C SER A 165 6.40 4.23 -12.64
N ALA A 166 5.55 4.35 -11.62
CA ALA A 166 4.45 5.32 -11.59
C ALA A 166 4.96 6.75 -11.76
N ARG A 167 6.08 7.08 -11.11
CA ARG A 167 6.72 8.41 -11.17
C ARG A 167 7.30 8.70 -12.54
N ALA A 168 7.94 7.72 -13.18
CA ALA A 168 8.43 7.86 -14.54
C ALA A 168 7.27 8.11 -15.52
N LEU A 169 6.18 7.33 -15.41
CA LEU A 169 4.96 7.54 -16.20
C LEU A 169 4.34 8.91 -15.96
N ALA A 170 4.12 9.30 -14.71
CA ALA A 170 3.55 10.60 -14.38
C ALA A 170 4.41 11.76 -14.90
N THR A 171 5.74 11.64 -14.81
CA THR A 171 6.68 12.63 -15.36
C THR A 171 6.59 12.72 -16.88
N GLY A 172 6.57 11.57 -17.57
CA GLY A 172 6.44 11.51 -19.03
C GLY A 172 5.13 12.12 -19.50
N ILE A 173 4.01 11.71 -18.89
CA ILE A 173 2.67 12.21 -19.23
C ILE A 173 2.58 13.72 -18.98
N ARG A 174 2.99 14.21 -17.80
CA ARG A 174 3.03 15.66 -17.49
C ARG A 174 3.87 16.44 -18.50
N SER A 175 4.99 15.86 -18.97
CA SER A 175 5.85 16.51 -19.96
C SER A 175 5.23 16.56 -21.36
N LEU A 176 4.50 15.51 -21.74
CA LEU A 176 3.85 15.39 -23.05
C LEU A 176 2.59 16.25 -23.17
N THR A 177 1.81 16.37 -22.09
CA THR A 177 0.50 17.03 -22.12
C THR A 177 0.50 18.41 -21.46
N GLY A 178 1.47 18.69 -20.59
CA GLY A 178 1.48 19.87 -19.72
C GLY A 178 0.49 19.78 -18.54
N ALA A 179 -0.36 18.76 -18.48
CA ALA A 179 -1.38 18.60 -17.44
C ALA A 179 -0.80 17.97 -16.17
N ARG A 180 -1.12 18.54 -15.00
CA ARG A 180 -0.77 18.00 -13.68
C ARG A 180 -1.67 16.81 -13.36
N VAL A 181 -1.23 15.62 -13.78
CA VAL A 181 -1.94 14.34 -13.53
C VAL A 181 -1.31 13.51 -12.41
N GLY A 182 -2.10 12.62 -11.82
CA GLY A 182 -1.63 11.54 -10.95
C GLY A 182 -1.56 10.20 -11.69
N VAL A 183 -0.74 9.26 -11.21
CA VAL A 183 -0.66 7.89 -11.73
C VAL A 183 -0.72 6.89 -10.58
N LEU A 184 -1.58 5.90 -10.71
CA LEU A 184 -1.66 4.70 -9.86
C LEU A 184 -1.34 3.47 -10.70
N LEU A 185 -0.49 2.58 -10.19
CA LEU A 185 -0.33 1.24 -10.72
C LEU A 185 -1.20 0.27 -9.92
N SER A 186 -2.07 -0.47 -10.61
CA SER A 186 -2.98 -1.43 -9.97
C SER A 186 -2.61 -2.88 -10.27
N ASP A 187 -2.85 -3.75 -9.31
CA ASP A 187 -2.76 -5.20 -9.51
C ASP A 187 -3.91 -5.92 -8.80
N THR A 188 -4.27 -7.10 -9.30
CA THR A 188 -5.43 -7.85 -8.79
C THR A 188 -5.03 -8.74 -7.62
N LEU A 189 -5.68 -8.54 -6.47
CA LEU A 189 -5.42 -9.34 -5.27
C LEU A 189 -6.70 -9.86 -4.62
N GLY A 190 -6.56 -11.03 -3.98
CA GLY A 190 -7.53 -11.49 -2.98
C GLY A 190 -7.34 -10.73 -1.67
N ARG A 191 -8.25 -10.94 -0.70
CA ARG A 191 -8.16 -10.31 0.62
C ARG A 191 -8.71 -11.20 1.72
N PRO A 192 -8.17 -11.11 2.96
CA PRO A 192 -8.65 -11.91 4.08
C PRO A 192 -10.17 -11.78 4.29
N TRP A 193 -10.79 -12.89 4.70
CA TRP A 193 -12.18 -12.98 5.16
C TRP A 193 -13.27 -12.61 4.14
N ARG A 194 -12.92 -12.43 2.86
CA ARG A 194 -13.88 -12.18 1.77
C ARG A 194 -13.54 -13.04 0.57
N GLU A 195 -14.57 -13.59 -0.04
CA GLU A 195 -14.43 -14.23 -1.35
C GLU A 195 -14.32 -13.18 -2.47
N GLY A 196 -13.67 -13.57 -3.57
CA GLY A 196 -13.42 -12.70 -4.72
C GLY A 196 -12.10 -11.91 -4.64
N GLN A 197 -11.82 -11.18 -5.72
CA GLN A 197 -10.63 -10.36 -5.90
C GLN A 197 -11.04 -8.90 -6.16
N THR A 198 -10.15 -7.97 -5.86
CA THR A 198 -10.24 -6.56 -6.27
C THR A 198 -8.86 -6.09 -6.70
N ASP A 199 -8.80 -5.07 -7.53
CA ASP A 199 -7.55 -4.36 -7.75
C ASP A 199 -7.21 -3.52 -6.51
N ILE A 200 -5.92 -3.44 -6.21
CA ILE A 200 -5.31 -2.57 -5.20
C ILE A 200 -4.18 -1.76 -5.85
N ALA A 201 -3.78 -0.65 -5.22
CA ALA A 201 -2.64 0.12 -5.68
C ALA A 201 -1.32 -0.53 -5.22
N ILE A 202 -0.42 -0.78 -6.16
CA ILE A 202 0.94 -1.30 -5.90
C ILE A 202 2.02 -0.25 -6.17
N GLY A 203 1.69 0.81 -6.91
CA GLY A 203 2.56 1.95 -7.20
C GLY A 203 1.76 3.25 -7.28
N ALA A 204 2.33 4.37 -6.88
CA ALA A 204 1.67 5.68 -6.97
C ALA A 204 2.67 6.84 -7.17
N ALA A 205 2.26 7.84 -7.96
CA ALA A 205 2.99 9.10 -8.10
C ALA A 205 2.07 10.27 -8.43
N GLY A 206 2.33 11.44 -7.83
CA GLY A 206 1.53 12.63 -8.08
C GLY A 206 0.10 12.54 -7.55
N VAL A 207 -0.20 11.58 -6.67
CA VAL A 207 -1.52 11.33 -6.11
C VAL A 207 -1.42 10.99 -4.62
N HIS A 208 -2.30 11.54 -3.81
CA HIS A 208 -2.45 11.18 -2.40
C HIS A 208 -3.04 9.78 -2.29
N VAL A 209 -2.32 8.85 -1.65
CA VAL A 209 -2.79 7.47 -1.48
C VAL A 209 -3.80 7.31 -0.34
N PHE A 210 -3.81 8.27 0.59
CA PHE A 210 -4.76 8.36 1.69
C PHE A 210 -5.49 9.70 1.66
N ASP A 211 -6.77 9.68 2.03
CA ASP A 211 -7.51 10.89 2.42
C ASP A 211 -7.39 11.06 3.93
N ASP A 212 -6.39 11.83 4.39
CA ASP A 212 -6.13 11.98 5.83
C ASP A 212 -7.12 12.95 6.48
N LEU A 213 -8.19 12.39 7.02
CA LEU A 213 -9.24 13.14 7.70
C LEU A 213 -8.96 13.34 9.20
N ARG A 214 -7.81 12.89 9.71
CA ARG A 214 -7.48 13.01 11.13
C ARG A 214 -7.38 14.48 11.54
N GLY A 215 -7.96 14.79 12.70
CA GLY A 215 -8.03 16.16 13.21
C GLY A 215 -9.11 17.03 12.56
N GLN A 216 -9.82 16.53 11.55
CA GLN A 216 -11.02 17.18 11.02
C GLN A 216 -12.25 16.85 11.87
N ALA A 217 -13.33 17.63 11.74
CA ALA A 217 -14.59 17.38 12.41
C ALA A 217 -15.56 16.61 11.50
N ASP A 218 -16.30 15.65 12.06
CA ASP A 218 -17.40 14.98 11.36
C ASP A 218 -18.63 15.91 11.19
N ALA A 219 -19.68 15.39 10.54
CA ALA A 219 -20.93 16.13 10.32
C ALA A 219 -21.64 16.56 11.63
N SER A 220 -21.31 15.94 12.77
CA SER A 220 -21.80 16.29 14.11
C SER A 220 -20.80 17.13 14.92
N GLY A 221 -19.69 17.57 14.31
CA GLY A 221 -18.65 18.37 14.95
C GLY A 221 -17.65 17.57 15.79
N LYS A 222 -17.68 16.24 15.79
CA LYS A 222 -16.75 15.40 16.56
C LYS A 222 -15.43 15.21 15.81
N PRO A 223 -14.27 15.22 16.50
CA PRO A 223 -12.99 15.03 15.85
C PRO A 223 -12.84 13.60 15.30
N LEU A 224 -12.39 13.50 14.06
CA LEU A 224 -11.98 12.26 13.44
C LEU A 224 -10.56 11.91 13.92
N ALA A 225 -10.41 10.82 14.66
CA ALA A 225 -9.13 10.44 15.29
C ALA A 225 -8.28 9.46 14.46
N VAL A 226 -8.92 8.59 13.67
CA VAL A 226 -8.26 7.47 12.96
C VAL A 226 -8.65 7.39 11.48
N THR A 227 -9.51 8.30 11.01
CA THR A 227 -10.11 8.22 9.68
C THR A 227 -9.11 8.58 8.60
N MET A 228 -8.62 7.58 7.87
CA MET A 228 -7.66 7.72 6.78
C MET A 228 -8.00 6.70 5.67
N PRO A 229 -9.07 6.93 4.87
CA PRO A 229 -9.42 6.05 3.76
C PRO A 229 -8.27 5.91 2.78
N CYS A 230 -8.01 4.68 2.32
CA CYS A 230 -7.03 4.40 1.28
C CYS A 230 -7.66 4.65 -0.09
N VAL A 231 -7.71 5.91 -0.50
CA VAL A 231 -8.31 6.33 -1.77
C VAL A 231 -7.61 5.71 -2.98
N ALA A 232 -6.32 5.39 -2.88
CA ALA A 232 -5.62 4.68 -3.95
C ALA A 232 -6.20 3.29 -4.22
N ASP A 233 -6.54 2.53 -3.18
CA ASP A 233 -7.16 1.21 -3.33
C ASP A 233 -8.63 1.32 -3.77
N GLU A 234 -9.36 2.34 -3.30
CA GLU A 234 -10.72 2.62 -3.77
C GLU A 234 -10.75 2.92 -5.27
N LEU A 235 -9.82 3.76 -5.75
CA LEU A 235 -9.67 4.08 -7.17
C LEU A 235 -9.20 2.88 -7.99
N ALA A 236 -8.24 2.09 -7.48
CA ALA A 236 -7.79 0.89 -8.16
C ALA A 236 -8.94 -0.11 -8.35
N GLY A 237 -9.70 -0.38 -7.29
CA GLY A 237 -10.87 -1.26 -7.34
C GLY A 237 -11.98 -0.74 -8.26
N ALA A 238 -12.25 0.57 -8.26
CA ALA A 238 -13.25 1.17 -9.14
C ALA A 238 -12.82 1.17 -10.62
N ALA A 239 -11.54 1.44 -10.90
CA ALA A 239 -10.97 1.40 -12.24
C ALA A 239 -11.02 0.01 -12.87
N GLU A 240 -10.92 -1.06 -12.08
CA GLU A 240 -11.05 -2.41 -12.60
C GLU A 240 -12.42 -2.69 -13.25
N LEU A 241 -13.48 -1.99 -12.84
CA LEU A 241 -14.81 -2.16 -13.42
C LEU A 241 -14.88 -1.73 -14.90
N VAL A 242 -14.03 -0.78 -15.32
CA VAL A 242 -13.96 -0.32 -16.72
C VAL A 242 -12.79 -0.93 -17.48
N LYS A 243 -11.70 -1.31 -16.79
CA LYS A 243 -10.59 -2.04 -17.40
C LYS A 243 -11.01 -3.45 -17.81
N GLY A 244 -11.64 -4.19 -16.89
CA GLY A 244 -12.04 -5.57 -17.08
C GLY A 244 -10.88 -6.53 -17.36
N LYS A 245 -11.05 -7.81 -17.01
CA LYS A 245 -9.95 -8.79 -17.13
C LYS A 245 -9.60 -9.22 -18.55
N SER A 246 -10.51 -9.04 -19.51
CA SER A 246 -10.38 -9.58 -20.87
C SER A 246 -10.73 -8.55 -21.96
N ALA A 247 -10.99 -7.31 -21.58
CA ALA A 247 -11.37 -6.26 -22.54
C ALA A 247 -10.16 -5.64 -23.26
N GLY A 248 -8.93 -5.97 -22.85
CA GLY A 248 -7.72 -5.39 -23.43
C GLY A 248 -7.55 -3.90 -23.10
N VAL A 249 -8.14 -3.45 -21.99
CA VAL A 249 -8.10 -2.05 -21.52
C VAL A 249 -7.18 -1.96 -20.30
N PRO A 250 -5.88 -1.67 -20.48
CA PRO A 250 -4.91 -1.69 -19.38
C PRO A 250 -4.87 -0.38 -18.57
N VAL A 251 -5.55 0.67 -19.03
CA VAL A 251 -5.54 2.00 -18.40
C VAL A 251 -6.96 2.51 -18.26
N ALA A 252 -7.23 3.21 -17.15
CA ALA A 252 -8.43 4.00 -16.96
C ALA A 252 -8.06 5.44 -16.55
N VAL A 253 -8.85 6.41 -17.00
CA VAL A 253 -8.75 7.82 -16.59
C VAL A 253 -9.85 8.13 -15.61
N VAL A 254 -9.48 8.65 -14.45
CA VAL A 254 -10.38 9.14 -13.41
C VAL A 254 -10.41 10.66 -13.46
N ARG A 255 -11.59 11.26 -13.61
CA ARG A 255 -11.79 12.71 -13.68
C ARG A 255 -12.71 13.21 -12.56
N GLY A 256 -12.52 14.44 -12.10
CA GLY A 256 -13.34 15.06 -11.05
C GLY A 256 -12.85 14.84 -9.61
N LEU A 257 -11.66 14.25 -9.44
CA LEU A 257 -11.01 14.03 -8.13
C LEU A 257 -9.66 14.76 -8.01
N GLY A 258 -9.49 15.89 -8.70
CA GLY A 258 -8.23 16.64 -8.73
C GLY A 258 -7.67 17.07 -7.37
N ARG A 259 -8.51 17.14 -6.32
CA ARG A 259 -8.08 17.33 -4.92
C ARG A 259 -7.10 16.25 -4.42
N LEU A 260 -7.09 15.08 -5.05
CA LEU A 260 -6.18 13.98 -4.74
C LEU A 260 -4.85 14.09 -5.51
N VAL A 261 -4.76 14.95 -6.51
CA VAL A 261 -3.55 15.12 -7.32
C VAL A 261 -2.65 16.17 -6.70
N GLY A 262 -1.35 15.85 -6.60
CA GLY A 262 -0.36 16.72 -5.98
C GLY A 262 0.99 16.68 -6.67
N ASP A 263 2.04 16.89 -5.88
CA ASP A 263 3.42 16.88 -6.35
C ASP A 263 3.93 15.45 -6.55
N LEU A 264 4.90 15.28 -7.45
CA LEU A 264 5.38 13.94 -7.77
C LEU A 264 6.04 13.27 -6.57
N ASP A 265 6.65 14.03 -5.66
CA ASP A 265 7.33 13.58 -4.43
C ASP A 265 6.39 13.15 -3.28
N LEU A 266 5.07 13.17 -3.51
CA LEU A 266 4.12 12.53 -2.59
C LEU A 266 4.51 11.05 -2.30
N PRO A 267 4.21 10.55 -1.09
CA PRO A 267 4.43 9.15 -0.75
C PRO A 267 3.72 8.20 -1.72
N GLY A 268 4.45 7.19 -2.18
CA GLY A 268 3.91 6.16 -3.08
C GLY A 268 3.07 5.10 -2.38
N ALA A 269 2.58 4.12 -3.14
CA ALA A 269 1.74 3.02 -2.68
C ALA A 269 2.47 2.11 -1.67
N ARG A 270 3.81 2.09 -1.65
CA ARG A 270 4.57 1.40 -0.60
C ARG A 270 4.22 1.88 0.82
N SER A 271 3.76 3.13 0.95
CA SER A 271 3.29 3.67 2.23
C SER A 271 1.94 3.10 2.70
N ILE A 272 1.22 2.40 1.83
CA ILE A 272 -0.03 1.69 2.14
C ILE A 272 0.27 0.40 2.92
N VAL A 273 1.36 -0.29 2.57
CA VAL A 273 1.78 -1.53 3.23
C VAL A 273 2.06 -1.25 4.70
N ARG A 274 1.36 -2.00 5.56
CA ARG A 274 1.54 -1.88 7.01
C ARG A 274 2.92 -2.43 7.39
N PRO A 275 3.76 -1.66 8.09
CA PRO A 275 5.04 -2.16 8.53
C PRO A 275 4.85 -3.23 9.60
N ALA A 276 5.86 -4.08 9.69
CA ALA A 276 5.78 -5.36 10.38
C ALA A 276 5.63 -5.23 11.91
N ASP A 277 6.03 -4.11 12.50
CA ASP A 277 5.89 -3.76 13.91
C ASP A 277 4.46 -3.31 14.28
N ARG A 278 3.69 -2.84 13.29
CA ARG A 278 2.30 -2.40 13.46
C ARG A 278 1.29 -3.46 13.01
N ASP A 279 1.74 -4.53 12.35
CA ASP A 279 0.85 -5.54 11.79
C ASP A 279 0.45 -6.63 12.78
N MET A 280 -0.77 -6.48 13.31
CA MET A 280 -1.37 -7.46 14.22
C MET A 280 -1.73 -8.79 13.56
N PHE A 281 -1.74 -8.87 12.22
CA PHE A 281 -2.08 -10.09 11.47
C PHE A 281 -0.87 -10.68 10.74
N ARG A 282 0.34 -10.29 11.15
CA ARG A 282 1.58 -10.64 10.44
C ARG A 282 1.82 -12.15 10.37
N GLN A 283 1.54 -12.86 11.46
CA GLN A 283 1.84 -14.27 11.62
C GLN A 283 0.66 -15.13 11.13
N GLY A 284 0.96 -16.16 10.35
CA GLY A 284 -0.04 -17.13 9.91
C GLY A 284 -0.62 -17.92 11.07
N ALA A 285 -1.87 -18.38 10.97
CA ALA A 285 -2.51 -19.14 12.05
C ALA A 285 -1.77 -20.47 12.35
N GLU A 286 -1.34 -21.19 11.32
CA GLU A 286 -0.57 -22.44 11.43
C GLU A 286 0.84 -22.15 11.99
N GLU A 287 1.52 -21.14 11.46
CA GLU A 287 2.81 -20.66 11.94
C GLU A 287 2.76 -20.28 13.43
N ALA A 288 1.75 -19.53 13.85
CA ALA A 288 1.55 -19.13 15.25
C ALA A 288 1.28 -20.33 16.17
N TYR A 289 0.50 -21.32 15.70
CA TYR A 289 0.24 -22.53 16.45
C TYR A 289 1.52 -23.36 16.64
N ASP A 290 2.28 -23.59 15.57
CA ASP A 290 3.51 -24.38 15.61
C ASP A 290 4.60 -23.74 16.45
N GLU A 291 4.76 -22.42 16.36
CA GLU A 291 5.69 -21.67 17.21
C GLU A 291 5.31 -21.77 18.68
N GLY A 292 4.02 -21.55 19.01
CA GLY A 292 3.53 -21.68 20.38
C GLY A 292 3.68 -23.09 20.93
N TYR A 293 3.35 -24.11 20.13
CA TYR A 293 3.48 -25.52 20.51
C TYR A 293 4.93 -25.88 20.82
N ARG A 294 5.86 -25.48 19.94
CA ARG A 294 7.29 -25.72 20.11
C ARG A 294 7.84 -24.99 21.33
N ALA A 295 7.50 -23.71 21.51
CA ALA A 295 7.94 -22.94 22.67
C ALA A 295 7.49 -23.58 23.99
N GLY A 296 6.22 -24.01 24.07
CA GLY A 296 5.70 -24.71 25.25
C GLY A 296 6.34 -26.08 25.47
N PHE A 297 6.64 -26.83 24.41
CA PHE A 297 7.38 -28.09 24.52
C PHE A 297 8.80 -27.87 25.06
N ASP A 298 9.53 -26.89 24.52
CA ASP A 298 10.89 -26.56 24.94
C ASP A 298 10.94 -26.09 26.41
N GLU A 299 9.97 -25.27 26.83
CA GLU A 299 9.81 -24.85 28.23
C GLU A 299 9.56 -26.04 29.16
N ALA A 300 8.64 -26.94 28.80
CA ALA A 300 8.35 -28.14 29.59
C ALA A 300 9.56 -29.08 29.73
N GLN A 301 10.39 -29.20 28.68
CA GLN A 301 11.65 -29.95 28.76
C GLN A 301 12.67 -29.29 29.69
N ALA A 302 12.71 -27.94 29.72
CA ALA A 302 13.63 -27.18 30.56
C ALA A 302 13.25 -27.22 32.05
N GLU A 303 11.95 -27.21 32.39
CA GLU A 303 11.49 -27.27 33.79
C GLU A 303 11.68 -28.65 34.44
N GLY A 304 11.73 -29.71 33.63
CA GLY A 304 11.86 -31.09 34.10
C GLY A 304 10.55 -31.64 34.71
N PRO A 305 10.55 -32.90 35.19
CA PRO A 305 9.34 -33.50 35.74
C PRO A 305 8.86 -32.76 36.98
N LEU A 306 7.55 -32.54 37.07
CA LEU A 306 6.90 -32.01 38.27
C LEU A 306 7.30 -32.87 39.47
N ARG A 307 7.92 -32.23 40.47
CA ARG A 307 8.27 -32.92 41.70
C ARG A 307 6.98 -33.26 42.45
N PRO A 308 6.74 -34.52 42.82
CA PRO A 308 5.60 -34.85 43.67
C PRO A 308 5.76 -34.16 45.03
N GLU A 309 4.66 -33.59 45.54
CA GLU A 309 4.53 -33.03 46.90
C GLU A 309 4.66 -34.10 47.99
#